data_AF-A0A552ELM8-F1
#
_entry.id   AF-A0A552ELM8-F1
#
_cell.length_a   1.000
_cell.length_b   1.000
_cell.length_c   1.000
_cell.angle_alpha   90.00
_cell.angle_beta   90.00
_cell.angle_gamma   90.00
#
_symmetry.space_group_name_H-M   'P 1'
#
loop_
_entity.id
_entity.type
_entity.pdbx_description
1 polymer ?
#
loop_
_entity_poly.entity_id
_entity_poly.type
_entity_poly.pdbx_seq_one_letter_code
_entity_poly.pdbx_strand_id
1 'polypeptide(L)'
;MINLNSAIEQKINQFILETQNKFSQDKSATLASYQTEAETITQETNNLRDELIQKLGELTFSDPLPSREELEKQIIAHTDQLVETINLLSTGKSSETPLDTFSQETDSLVATITTLFDANANDVNLPKLKEKLTAWQTKVKDTLVKFSTTVELQQKNESLIAELRDNLSKYSSVDEQFEKLIKEFKDNFAQLQIQEESVLFQTLDDLINEIQARDEVIKLNQRIDILLERTKEQVAGFTQELDREVQGELARLITILGIAQVELMNISKPCDIMQVKAVVDTGEIAIKSLIGKPNIILAQRLRYAARTGLREIQKGLGFTLLNVRDNFYHSFKIPTKVLIGLVLAVPLNWGIMNSLPVKNLLSPLPPIINSSKQNTEDKDGNFRLLILILMTGTLGGAVSLLTRLQDFDNPKNQKYDDDLLPFIIGLTKPILGGSFAFFILLILNSNISPLEIRGGTGDKGNDTYLYGLLTMAFVAGFSERLIPDLINQVEKKVTVEASSTGQGLPPTISIAPSSATLAFNGIQEFIINPVGNYTITISPPESGKIDKNTTDAKFTYTAPAQGNNGDKITITATSDSGQTAKATVTLTA
;
A
#
# COMPACT_ATOMS: atom_id res chain seq x y z
N MET A 1 -10.88 -34.78 -3.31
CA MET A 1 -10.54 -34.62 -4.73
C MET A 1 -10.81 -33.19 -5.10
N ILE A 2 -9.76 -32.38 -5.23
CA ILE A 2 -9.88 -30.97 -5.63
C ILE A 2 -9.89 -30.99 -7.16
N ASN A 3 -11.00 -30.60 -7.75
CA ASN A 3 -11.15 -30.55 -9.20
C ASN A 3 -10.17 -29.48 -9.70
N LEU A 4 -9.17 -29.87 -10.51
CA LEU A 4 -8.34 -28.88 -11.20
C LEU A 4 -9.28 -27.91 -11.90
N ASN A 5 -8.99 -26.60 -11.82
CA ASN A 5 -9.73 -25.63 -12.62
C ASN A 5 -9.61 -26.08 -14.09
N SER A 6 -10.74 -26.21 -14.79
CA SER A 6 -10.79 -26.62 -16.19
C SER A 6 -9.81 -25.83 -17.07
N ALA A 7 -9.53 -24.57 -16.71
CA ALA A 7 -8.53 -23.74 -17.41
C ALA A 7 -7.08 -24.25 -17.27
N ILE A 8 -6.67 -24.74 -16.10
CA ILE A 8 -5.32 -25.31 -15.91
C ILE A 8 -5.23 -26.67 -16.58
N GLU A 9 -6.27 -27.50 -16.46
CA GLU A 9 -6.32 -28.79 -17.14
C GLU A 9 -6.24 -28.61 -18.67
N GLN A 10 -6.89 -27.59 -19.22
CA GLN A 10 -6.75 -27.20 -20.64
C GLN A 10 -5.32 -26.78 -20.99
N LYS A 11 -4.68 -25.94 -20.17
CA LYS A 11 -3.27 -25.54 -20.38
C LYS A 11 -2.30 -26.72 -20.30
N ILE A 12 -2.51 -27.65 -19.37
CA ILE A 12 -1.72 -28.89 -19.26
C ILE A 12 -1.89 -29.72 -20.52
N ASN A 13 -3.14 -29.97 -20.93
CA ASN A 13 -3.41 -30.77 -22.14
C ASN A 13 -2.83 -30.10 -23.40
N GLN A 14 -2.89 -28.77 -23.49
CA GLN A 14 -2.29 -28.01 -24.57
C GLN A 14 -0.76 -28.15 -24.56
N PHE A 15 -0.11 -27.95 -23.42
CA PHE A 15 1.34 -28.12 -23.27
C PHE A 15 1.79 -29.54 -23.66
N ILE A 16 1.08 -30.57 -23.19
CA ILE A 16 1.39 -31.97 -23.55
C ILE A 16 1.23 -32.19 -25.06
N LEU A 17 0.16 -31.67 -25.66
CA LEU A 17 -0.07 -31.81 -27.09
C LEU A 17 1.02 -31.09 -27.92
N GLU A 18 1.38 -29.87 -27.55
CA GLU A 18 2.45 -29.10 -28.20
C GLU A 18 3.80 -29.81 -28.09
N THR A 19 4.12 -30.32 -26.89
CA THR A 19 5.33 -31.11 -26.64
C THR A 19 5.37 -32.38 -27.50
N GLN A 20 4.26 -33.12 -27.56
CA GLN A 20 4.15 -34.34 -28.38
C GLN A 20 4.28 -34.06 -29.87
N ASN A 21 3.65 -32.98 -30.36
CA ASN A 21 3.74 -32.57 -31.76
C ASN A 21 5.17 -32.19 -32.14
N LYS A 22 5.84 -31.40 -31.29
CA LYS A 22 7.22 -30.99 -31.53
C LYS A 22 8.17 -32.18 -31.53
N PHE A 23 8.04 -33.04 -30.52
CA PHE A 23 8.81 -34.28 -30.44
C PHE A 23 8.56 -35.19 -31.67
N SER A 24 7.32 -35.31 -32.14
CA SER A 24 6.99 -36.12 -33.32
C SER A 24 7.60 -35.54 -34.60
N GLN A 25 7.62 -34.21 -34.74
CA GLN A 25 8.24 -33.52 -35.87
C GLN A 25 9.76 -33.77 -35.90
N ASP A 26 10.43 -33.61 -34.76
CA ASP A 26 11.89 -33.80 -34.66
C ASP A 26 12.27 -35.28 -34.80
N LYS A 27 11.47 -36.19 -34.25
CA LYS A 27 11.59 -37.64 -34.47
C LYS A 27 11.52 -37.97 -35.96
N SER A 28 10.57 -37.37 -36.70
CA SER A 28 10.45 -37.59 -38.14
C SER A 28 11.62 -37.02 -38.93
N ALA A 29 12.13 -35.84 -38.57
CA ALA A 29 13.29 -35.24 -39.23
C ALA A 29 14.57 -36.06 -38.98
N THR A 30 14.75 -36.52 -37.74
CA THR A 30 15.86 -37.38 -37.32
C THR A 30 15.82 -38.71 -38.07
N LEU A 31 14.64 -39.33 -38.17
CA LEU A 31 14.45 -40.58 -38.92
C LEU A 31 14.80 -40.42 -40.41
N ALA A 32 14.41 -39.30 -41.03
CA ALA A 32 14.75 -39.03 -42.44
C ALA A 32 16.27 -38.87 -42.65
N SER A 33 16.97 -38.23 -41.70
CA SER A 33 18.44 -38.16 -41.72
C SER A 33 19.07 -39.54 -41.64
N TYR A 34 18.54 -40.42 -40.77
CA TYR A 34 19.06 -41.79 -40.63
C TYR A 34 18.78 -42.67 -41.84
N GLN A 35 17.63 -42.52 -42.49
CA GLN A 35 17.35 -43.21 -43.75
C GLN A 35 18.38 -42.82 -44.81
N THR A 36 18.72 -41.54 -44.92
CA THR A 36 19.75 -41.06 -45.86
C THR A 36 21.14 -41.62 -45.53
N GLU A 37 21.51 -41.68 -44.25
CA GLU A 37 22.80 -42.22 -43.81
C GLU A 37 22.86 -43.75 -44.01
N ALA A 38 21.77 -44.47 -43.75
CA ALA A 38 21.62 -45.90 -43.98
C ALA A 38 21.72 -46.26 -45.47
N GLU A 39 21.08 -45.48 -46.35
CA GLU A 39 21.24 -45.62 -47.81
C GLU A 39 22.70 -45.45 -48.24
N THR A 40 23.38 -44.45 -47.68
CA THR A 40 24.79 -44.18 -47.97
C THR A 40 25.68 -45.34 -47.53
N ILE A 41 25.50 -45.85 -46.30
CA ILE A 41 26.27 -47.00 -45.78
C ILE A 41 25.95 -48.26 -46.58
N THR A 42 24.70 -48.48 -46.97
CA THR A 42 24.29 -49.61 -47.80
C THR A 42 25.02 -49.57 -49.15
N GLN A 43 25.08 -48.41 -49.79
CA GLN A 43 25.80 -48.25 -51.05
C GLN A 43 27.30 -48.47 -50.88
N GLU A 44 27.92 -47.94 -49.81
CA GLU A 44 29.33 -48.17 -49.51
C GLU A 44 29.64 -49.65 -49.23
N THR A 45 28.74 -50.33 -48.54
CA THR A 45 28.83 -51.76 -48.20
C THR A 45 28.76 -52.63 -49.47
N ASN A 46 27.85 -52.31 -50.39
CA ASN A 46 27.77 -52.98 -51.70
C ASN A 46 29.01 -52.71 -52.56
N ASN A 47 29.50 -51.47 -52.60
CA ASN A 47 30.73 -51.13 -53.33
C ASN A 47 31.95 -51.89 -52.78
N LEU A 48 32.05 -52.03 -51.45
CA LEU A 48 33.12 -52.81 -50.82
C LEU A 48 33.02 -54.29 -51.14
N ARG A 49 31.81 -54.87 -51.13
CA ARG A 49 31.58 -56.25 -51.58
C ARG A 49 32.07 -56.46 -53.01
N ASP A 50 31.69 -55.59 -53.93
CA ASP A 50 32.10 -55.70 -55.33
C ASP A 50 33.63 -55.60 -55.48
N GLU A 51 34.27 -54.67 -54.77
CA GLU A 51 35.73 -54.51 -54.76
C GLU A 51 36.43 -55.75 -54.15
N LEU A 52 35.88 -56.32 -53.08
CA LEU A 52 36.38 -57.54 -52.42
C LEU A 52 36.26 -58.77 -53.35
N ILE A 53 35.11 -58.97 -53.99
CA ILE A 53 34.89 -60.09 -54.92
C ILE A 53 35.80 -59.96 -56.14
N GLN A 54 35.95 -58.76 -56.69
CA GLN A 54 36.87 -58.51 -57.79
C GLN A 54 38.32 -58.87 -57.40
N LYS A 55 38.78 -58.40 -56.23
CA LYS A 55 40.14 -58.67 -55.75
C LYS A 55 40.36 -60.13 -55.40
N LEU A 56 39.36 -60.80 -54.82
CA LEU A 56 39.38 -62.25 -54.61
C LEU A 56 39.60 -63.00 -55.94
N GLY A 57 39.09 -62.44 -57.05
CA GLY A 57 39.29 -62.99 -58.38
C GLY A 57 40.70 -62.88 -58.95
N GLU A 58 41.52 -61.97 -58.43
CA GLU A 58 42.89 -61.71 -58.86
C GLU A 58 43.92 -62.52 -58.05
N LEU A 59 43.52 -63.13 -56.91
CA LEU A 59 44.41 -63.87 -56.01
C LEU A 59 44.62 -65.34 -56.43
N THR A 60 45.83 -65.84 -56.22
CA THR A 60 46.21 -67.25 -56.47
C THR A 60 46.23 -68.06 -55.18
N PHE A 61 45.30 -69.01 -55.04
CA PHE A 61 45.20 -69.87 -53.85
C PHE A 61 46.08 -71.12 -53.99
N SER A 62 46.89 -71.41 -52.97
CA SER A 62 47.61 -72.69 -52.83
C SER A 62 46.92 -73.52 -51.74
N ASP A 63 46.47 -74.74 -52.07
CA ASP A 63 45.68 -75.58 -51.14
C ASP A 63 46.51 -76.10 -49.93
N PRO A 64 45.87 -76.33 -48.75
CA PRO A 64 44.41 -76.36 -48.54
C PRO A 64 43.84 -75.32 -47.55
N LEU A 65 42.61 -74.89 -47.91
CA LEU A 65 41.55 -74.19 -47.14
C LEU A 65 41.71 -72.69 -46.80
N PRO A 66 40.60 -71.91 -46.89
CA PRO A 66 39.32 -72.17 -47.58
C PRO A 66 39.40 -71.95 -49.11
N SER A 67 38.52 -72.62 -49.87
CA SER A 67 38.47 -72.44 -51.33
C SER A 67 37.94 -71.05 -51.70
N ARG A 68 38.37 -70.50 -52.84
CA ARG A 68 37.90 -69.21 -53.36
C ARG A 68 36.38 -69.08 -53.36
N GLU A 69 35.69 -70.13 -53.81
CA GLU A 69 34.22 -70.14 -53.90
C GLU A 69 33.54 -70.06 -52.53
N GLU A 70 34.15 -70.67 -51.50
CA GLU A 70 33.63 -70.64 -50.14
C GLU A 70 33.79 -69.24 -49.51
N LEU A 71 34.93 -68.59 -49.74
CA LEU A 71 35.18 -67.23 -49.28
C LEU A 71 34.26 -66.20 -49.95
N GLU A 72 34.02 -66.36 -51.25
CA GLU A 72 33.09 -65.52 -52.00
C GLU A 72 31.67 -65.63 -51.43
N LYS A 73 31.21 -66.86 -51.15
CA LYS A 73 29.91 -67.10 -50.51
C LYS A 73 29.82 -66.47 -49.12
N GLN A 74 30.86 -66.57 -48.31
CA GLN A 74 30.88 -65.98 -46.96
C GLN A 74 30.86 -64.44 -47.01
N ILE A 75 31.64 -63.82 -47.89
CA ILE A 75 31.63 -62.36 -48.08
C ILE A 75 30.24 -61.89 -48.51
N ILE A 76 29.63 -62.57 -49.48
CA ILE A 76 28.27 -62.27 -49.95
C ILE A 76 27.26 -62.39 -48.81
N ALA A 77 27.26 -63.51 -48.09
CA ALA A 77 26.31 -63.77 -47.01
C ALA A 77 26.41 -62.73 -45.89
N HIS A 78 27.62 -62.42 -45.42
CA HIS A 78 27.81 -61.40 -44.40
C HIS A 78 27.41 -60.01 -44.88
N THR A 79 27.70 -59.66 -46.14
CA THR A 79 27.32 -58.34 -46.69
C THR A 79 25.79 -58.22 -46.83
N ASP A 80 25.12 -59.25 -47.35
CA ASP A 80 23.66 -59.25 -47.50
C ASP A 80 22.96 -59.12 -46.13
N GLN A 81 23.48 -59.81 -45.12
CA GLN A 81 22.97 -59.74 -43.75
C GLN A 81 23.18 -58.35 -43.13
N LEU A 82 24.34 -57.73 -43.35
CA LEU A 82 24.62 -56.36 -42.91
C LEU A 82 23.66 -55.36 -43.57
N VAL A 83 23.40 -55.50 -44.88
CA VAL A 83 22.45 -54.63 -45.59
C VAL A 83 21.03 -54.80 -45.06
N GLU A 84 20.59 -56.02 -44.78
CA GLU A 84 19.29 -56.29 -44.15
C GLU A 84 19.19 -55.61 -42.78
N THR A 85 20.22 -55.73 -41.96
CA THR A 85 20.27 -55.14 -40.62
C THR A 85 20.32 -53.61 -40.66
N ILE A 86 21.07 -53.00 -41.59
CA ILE A 86 21.08 -51.53 -41.82
C ILE A 86 19.68 -51.04 -42.22
N ASN A 87 19.01 -51.75 -43.12
CA ASN A 87 17.66 -51.41 -43.55
C ASN A 87 16.67 -51.49 -42.38
N LEU A 88 16.76 -52.51 -41.52
CA LEU A 88 15.93 -52.61 -40.32
C LEU A 88 16.16 -51.45 -39.36
N LEU A 89 17.41 -51.10 -39.08
CA LEU A 89 17.78 -49.95 -38.24
C LEU A 89 17.21 -48.64 -38.82
N SER A 90 17.27 -48.44 -40.14
CA SER A 90 16.72 -47.25 -40.81
C SER A 90 15.21 -47.03 -40.61
N THR A 91 14.46 -48.07 -40.21
CA THR A 91 13.02 -47.97 -39.96
C THR A 91 12.66 -47.39 -38.58
N GLY A 92 13.64 -47.16 -37.71
CA GLY A 92 13.39 -46.65 -36.35
C GLY A 92 12.75 -47.70 -35.41
N LYS A 93 12.58 -48.95 -35.86
CA LYS A 93 12.12 -50.08 -35.04
C LYS A 93 13.33 -50.80 -34.45
N SER A 94 13.94 -50.22 -33.43
CA SER A 94 14.93 -50.93 -32.63
C SER A 94 14.19 -51.78 -31.57
N SER A 95 14.14 -53.10 -31.77
CA SER A 95 14.34 -53.96 -30.60
C SER A 95 15.82 -53.87 -30.21
N GLU A 96 16.21 -54.29 -29.00
CA GLU A 96 17.63 -54.38 -28.57
C GLU A 96 18.44 -55.39 -29.42
N THR A 97 17.76 -56.21 -30.21
CA THR A 97 18.30 -57.36 -30.94
C THR A 97 19.15 -57.05 -32.19
N PRO A 98 18.87 -56.03 -33.02
CA PRO A 98 19.59 -55.80 -34.27
C PRO A 98 20.99 -55.20 -34.09
N LEU A 99 21.27 -54.50 -32.98
CA LEU A 99 22.52 -53.76 -32.77
C LEU A 99 23.71 -54.70 -32.48
N ASP A 100 23.51 -55.63 -31.55
CA ASP A 100 24.51 -56.65 -31.19
C ASP A 100 24.78 -57.60 -32.37
N THR A 101 23.70 -58.00 -33.06
CA THR A 101 23.76 -58.81 -34.27
C THR A 101 24.56 -58.11 -35.38
N PHE A 102 24.33 -56.81 -35.60
CA PHE A 102 25.09 -56.03 -36.58
C PHE A 102 26.58 -55.88 -36.25
N SER A 103 26.90 -55.63 -34.99
CA SER A 103 28.29 -55.53 -34.52
C SER A 103 29.01 -56.86 -34.72
N GLN A 104 28.36 -57.98 -34.36
CA GLN A 104 28.88 -59.32 -34.54
C GLN A 104 29.08 -59.68 -36.02
N GLU A 105 28.14 -59.32 -36.90
CA GLU A 105 28.25 -59.52 -38.35
C GLU A 105 29.41 -58.72 -38.95
N THR A 106 29.56 -57.46 -38.51
CA THR A 106 30.65 -56.58 -38.95
C THR A 106 32.00 -57.15 -38.55
N ASP A 107 32.13 -57.60 -37.29
CA ASP A 107 33.38 -58.19 -36.80
C ASP A 107 33.67 -59.55 -37.46
N SER A 108 32.62 -60.33 -37.80
CA SER A 108 32.75 -61.59 -38.54
C SER A 108 33.23 -61.36 -39.98
N LEU A 109 32.67 -60.39 -40.69
CA LEU A 109 33.11 -60.01 -42.03
C LEU A 109 34.59 -59.56 -42.01
N VAL A 110 34.96 -58.72 -41.05
CA VAL A 110 36.33 -58.23 -40.90
C VAL A 110 37.30 -59.36 -40.56
N ALA A 111 36.90 -60.33 -39.73
CA ALA A 111 37.71 -61.51 -39.42
C ALA A 111 37.95 -62.40 -40.65
N THR A 112 36.89 -62.66 -41.44
CA THR A 112 36.98 -63.43 -42.69
C THR A 112 37.92 -62.75 -43.70
N ILE A 113 37.81 -61.43 -43.86
CA ILE A 113 38.67 -60.67 -44.77
C ILE A 113 40.10 -60.55 -44.24
N THR A 114 40.30 -60.43 -42.92
CA THR A 114 41.64 -60.36 -42.33
C THR A 114 42.40 -61.68 -42.49
N THR A 115 41.72 -62.81 -42.31
CA THR A 115 42.29 -64.15 -42.56
C THR A 115 42.75 -64.30 -44.02
N LEU A 116 41.94 -63.79 -44.95
CA LEU A 116 42.27 -63.68 -46.38
C LEU A 116 43.52 -62.83 -46.64
N PHE A 117 43.64 -61.71 -45.93
CA PHE A 117 44.77 -60.81 -46.06
C PHE A 117 46.06 -61.42 -45.52
N ASP A 118 46.01 -62.08 -44.37
CA ASP A 118 47.17 -62.69 -43.75
C ASP A 118 47.70 -63.88 -44.58
N ALA A 119 46.82 -64.60 -45.29
CA ALA A 119 47.21 -65.66 -46.23
C ALA A 119 47.88 -65.14 -47.53
N ASN A 120 47.68 -63.87 -47.89
CA ASN A 120 48.14 -63.28 -49.16
C ASN A 120 49.01 -62.02 -48.96
N ALA A 121 49.74 -61.94 -47.85
CA ALA A 121 50.44 -60.74 -47.37
C ALA A 121 51.46 -60.10 -48.37
N ASN A 122 51.81 -60.77 -49.46
CA ASN A 122 52.73 -60.27 -50.48
C ASN A 122 52.06 -59.43 -51.60
N ASP A 123 50.73 -59.31 -51.62
CA ASP A 123 50.01 -58.51 -52.62
C ASP A 123 50.07 -57.00 -52.30
N VAL A 124 50.45 -56.19 -53.29
CA VAL A 124 50.68 -54.73 -53.14
C VAL A 124 49.39 -53.93 -52.92
N ASN A 125 48.23 -54.45 -53.33
CA ASN A 125 46.93 -53.77 -53.22
C ASN A 125 46.18 -54.09 -51.92
N LEU A 126 46.58 -55.16 -51.23
CA LEU A 126 45.97 -55.64 -50.00
C LEU A 126 45.98 -54.62 -48.84
N PRO A 127 47.08 -53.89 -48.57
CA PRO A 127 47.13 -52.92 -47.48
C PRO A 127 46.13 -51.78 -47.66
N LYS A 128 45.91 -51.32 -48.89
CA LYS A 128 44.97 -50.24 -49.23
C LYS A 128 43.51 -50.67 -49.03
N LEU A 129 43.21 -51.94 -49.32
CA LEU A 129 41.87 -52.52 -49.10
C LEU A 129 41.60 -52.73 -47.60
N LYS A 130 42.63 -53.13 -46.84
CA LYS A 130 42.55 -53.22 -45.37
C LYS A 130 42.26 -51.87 -44.73
N GLU A 131 42.92 -50.80 -45.18
CA GLU A 131 42.66 -49.44 -44.70
C GLU A 131 41.21 -48.99 -45.00
N LYS A 132 40.72 -49.23 -46.22
CA LYS A 132 39.31 -48.94 -46.59
C LYS A 132 38.31 -49.72 -45.74
N LEU A 133 38.57 -51.02 -45.50
CA LEU A 133 37.71 -51.87 -44.68
C LEU A 133 37.65 -51.37 -43.23
N THR A 134 38.80 -51.01 -42.65
CA THR A 134 38.85 -50.43 -41.30
C THR A 134 38.12 -49.09 -41.23
N ALA A 135 38.31 -48.21 -42.22
CA ALA A 135 37.62 -46.92 -42.27
C ALA A 135 36.10 -47.08 -42.37
N TRP A 136 35.63 -48.01 -43.20
CA TRP A 136 34.21 -48.36 -43.29
C TRP A 136 33.69 -48.97 -41.98
N GLN A 137 34.41 -49.92 -41.37
CA GLN A 137 34.03 -50.52 -40.09
C GLN A 137 33.88 -49.45 -39.00
N THR A 138 34.83 -48.51 -38.90
CA THR A 138 34.75 -47.40 -37.94
C THR A 138 33.54 -46.51 -38.21
N LYS A 139 33.32 -46.11 -39.46
CA LYS A 139 32.17 -45.27 -39.85
C LYS A 139 30.84 -45.94 -39.50
N VAL A 140 30.72 -47.23 -39.83
CA VAL A 140 29.54 -48.05 -39.53
C VAL A 140 29.28 -48.15 -38.04
N LYS A 141 30.31 -48.43 -37.22
CA LYS A 141 30.20 -48.47 -35.76
C LYS A 141 29.83 -47.10 -35.17
N ASP A 142 30.40 -46.01 -35.66
CA ASP A 142 30.09 -44.67 -35.18
C ASP A 142 28.64 -44.26 -35.49
N THR A 143 28.15 -44.55 -36.70
CA THR A 143 26.74 -44.29 -37.07
C THR A 143 25.78 -45.14 -36.23
N LEU A 144 26.14 -46.40 -35.96
CA LEU A 144 25.35 -47.31 -35.13
C LEU A 144 25.19 -46.79 -33.69
N VAL A 145 26.29 -46.35 -33.07
CA VAL A 145 26.28 -45.78 -31.71
C VAL A 145 25.41 -44.52 -31.66
N LYS A 146 25.50 -43.65 -32.68
CA LYS A 146 24.65 -42.46 -32.77
C LYS A 146 23.17 -42.84 -32.87
N PHE A 147 22.83 -43.79 -33.73
CA PHE A 147 21.46 -44.25 -33.92
C PHE A 147 20.88 -44.83 -32.63
N SER A 148 21.61 -45.74 -31.97
CA SER A 148 21.19 -46.35 -30.69
C SER A 148 20.99 -45.30 -29.59
N THR A 149 21.95 -44.39 -29.42
CA THR A 149 21.85 -43.31 -28.41
C THR A 149 20.60 -42.45 -28.64
N THR A 150 20.32 -42.08 -29.89
CA THR A 150 19.17 -41.22 -30.20
C THR A 150 17.83 -41.93 -30.03
N VAL A 151 17.74 -43.21 -30.39
CA VAL A 151 16.56 -44.04 -30.14
C VAL A 151 16.26 -44.15 -28.65
N GLU A 152 17.28 -44.43 -27.83
CA GLU A 152 17.13 -44.54 -26.37
C GLU A 152 16.61 -43.21 -25.78
N LEU A 153 17.18 -42.08 -26.22
CA LEU A 153 16.72 -40.75 -25.81
C LEU A 153 15.26 -40.49 -26.23
N GLN A 154 14.87 -40.90 -27.44
CA GLN A 154 13.49 -40.78 -27.92
C GLN A 154 12.51 -41.60 -27.07
N GLN A 155 12.82 -42.88 -26.81
CA GLN A 155 11.97 -43.73 -25.96
C GLN A 155 11.86 -43.17 -24.54
N LYS A 156 12.98 -42.71 -23.99
CA LYS A 156 13.01 -42.08 -22.67
C LYS A 156 12.15 -40.81 -22.64
N ASN A 157 12.16 -39.99 -23.70
CA ASN A 157 11.29 -38.81 -23.78
C ASN A 157 9.80 -39.16 -23.88
N GLU A 158 9.42 -40.21 -24.61
CA GLU A 158 8.03 -40.69 -24.62
C GLU A 158 7.55 -41.08 -23.21
N SER A 159 8.41 -41.77 -22.45
CA SER A 159 8.15 -42.10 -21.04
C SER A 159 8.04 -40.84 -20.17
N LEU A 160 8.97 -39.89 -20.29
CA LEU A 160 8.99 -38.67 -19.49
C LEU A 160 7.79 -37.76 -19.79
N ILE A 161 7.33 -37.68 -21.04
CA ILE A 161 6.11 -36.94 -21.41
C ILE A 161 4.87 -37.57 -20.74
N ALA A 162 4.78 -38.90 -20.72
CA ALA A 162 3.68 -39.61 -20.07
C ALA A 162 3.70 -39.40 -18.55
N GLU A 163 4.88 -39.47 -17.94
CA GLU A 163 5.06 -39.24 -16.50
C GLU A 163 4.81 -37.78 -16.11
N LEU A 164 5.24 -36.81 -16.93
CA LEU A 164 4.92 -35.39 -16.75
C LEU A 164 3.42 -35.14 -16.84
N ARG A 165 2.72 -35.75 -17.80
CA ARG A 165 1.26 -35.63 -17.92
C ARG A 165 0.56 -36.13 -16.66
N ASP A 166 0.95 -37.31 -16.19
CA ASP A 166 0.35 -37.93 -15.00
C ASP A 166 0.59 -37.06 -13.76
N ASN A 167 1.82 -36.58 -13.56
CA ASN A 167 2.16 -35.74 -12.42
C ASN A 167 1.52 -34.35 -12.48
N LEU A 168 1.53 -33.66 -13.63
CA LEU A 168 0.85 -32.38 -13.80
C LEU A 168 -0.67 -32.48 -13.54
N SER A 169 -1.28 -33.63 -13.86
CA SER A 169 -2.71 -33.85 -13.63
C SER A 169 -3.07 -34.16 -12.17
N LYS A 170 -2.12 -34.66 -11.38
CA LYS A 170 -2.35 -35.16 -10.01
C LYS A 170 -1.91 -34.19 -8.93
N TYR A 171 -0.85 -33.43 -9.15
CA TYR A 171 -0.21 -32.67 -8.09
C TYR A 171 -0.86 -31.31 -7.85
N SER A 172 -1.18 -31.04 -6.58
CA SER A 172 -1.43 -29.69 -6.11
C SER A 172 -0.12 -28.97 -5.73
N SER A 173 1.00 -29.68 -5.54
CA SER A 173 2.26 -29.13 -5.01
C SER A 173 3.47 -29.75 -5.71
N VAL A 174 4.49 -28.96 -6.00
CA VAL A 174 5.77 -29.47 -6.55
C VAL A 174 6.61 -30.04 -5.41
N ASP A 175 6.93 -31.33 -5.48
CA ASP A 175 7.83 -31.99 -4.55
C ASP A 175 9.20 -32.29 -5.18
N GLU A 176 10.12 -32.81 -4.38
CA GLU A 176 11.49 -33.12 -4.82
C GLU A 176 11.53 -34.15 -5.97
N GLN A 177 10.56 -35.07 -6.02
CA GLN A 177 10.47 -36.06 -7.09
C GLN A 177 10.04 -35.41 -8.40
N PHE A 178 9.09 -34.48 -8.34
CA PHE A 178 8.63 -33.75 -9.51
C PHE A 178 9.70 -32.78 -10.05
N GLU A 179 10.44 -32.09 -9.19
CA GLU A 179 11.61 -31.29 -9.60
C GLU A 179 12.67 -32.13 -10.32
N LYS A 180 12.93 -33.33 -9.80
CA LYS A 180 13.86 -34.27 -10.44
C LYS A 180 13.36 -34.70 -11.82
N LEU A 181 12.06 -34.98 -11.95
CA LEU A 181 11.44 -35.33 -13.23
C LEU A 181 11.53 -34.18 -14.24
N ILE A 182 11.23 -32.95 -13.82
CA ILE A 182 11.32 -31.75 -14.68
C ILE A 182 12.76 -31.58 -15.17
N LYS A 183 13.74 -31.73 -14.27
CA LYS A 183 15.14 -31.65 -14.64
C LYS A 183 15.53 -32.74 -15.63
N GLU A 184 15.14 -33.99 -15.36
CA GLU A 184 15.44 -35.12 -16.24
C GLU A 184 14.80 -34.96 -17.63
N PHE A 185 13.58 -34.42 -17.69
CA PHE A 185 12.93 -34.05 -18.94
C PHE A 185 13.70 -32.96 -19.70
N LYS A 186 14.07 -31.86 -19.03
CA LYS A 186 14.84 -30.77 -19.65
C LYS A 186 16.19 -31.25 -20.16
N ASP A 187 16.92 -32.02 -19.36
CA ASP A 187 18.24 -32.56 -19.69
C ASP A 187 18.18 -33.51 -20.89
N ASN A 188 17.14 -34.35 -20.99
CA ASN A 188 16.96 -35.27 -22.12
C ASN A 188 16.51 -34.55 -23.41
N PHE A 189 15.58 -33.59 -23.31
CA PHE A 189 15.17 -32.77 -24.45
C PHE A 189 16.34 -31.97 -25.04
N ALA A 190 17.22 -31.42 -24.20
CA ALA A 190 18.41 -30.68 -24.64
C ALA A 190 19.42 -31.57 -25.41
N GLN A 191 19.53 -32.85 -25.04
CA GLN A 191 20.41 -33.80 -25.75
C GLN A 191 19.94 -34.10 -27.17
N LEU A 192 18.63 -33.97 -27.45
CA LEU A 192 18.07 -34.14 -28.79
C LEU A 192 18.19 -32.89 -29.68
N GLN A 193 18.76 -31.78 -29.18
CA GLN A 193 18.93 -30.51 -29.92
C GLN A 193 17.63 -30.00 -30.57
N ILE A 194 16.52 -30.14 -29.84
CA ILE A 194 15.18 -29.77 -30.31
C ILE A 194 15.10 -28.25 -30.51
N GLN A 195 14.60 -27.83 -31.68
CA GLN A 195 14.39 -26.41 -31.95
C GLN A 195 13.34 -25.83 -30.99
N GLU A 196 13.54 -24.60 -30.51
CA GLU A 196 12.59 -23.89 -29.62
C GLU A 196 12.38 -24.51 -28.23
N GLU A 197 13.32 -25.35 -27.76
CA GLU A 197 13.33 -25.92 -26.40
C GLU A 197 13.13 -24.84 -25.31
N SER A 198 13.70 -23.65 -25.50
CA SER A 198 13.58 -22.53 -24.55
C SER A 198 12.14 -22.05 -24.37
N VAL A 199 11.31 -22.12 -25.41
CA VAL A 199 9.91 -21.70 -25.33
C VAL A 199 9.09 -22.76 -24.60
N LEU A 200 9.32 -24.04 -24.89
CA LEU A 200 8.68 -25.16 -24.18
C LEU A 200 9.03 -25.16 -22.70
N PHE A 201 10.30 -24.96 -22.36
CA PHE A 201 10.74 -24.91 -20.96
C PHE A 201 10.16 -23.71 -20.22
N GLN A 202 10.05 -22.55 -20.87
CA GLN A 202 9.39 -21.39 -20.28
C GLN A 202 7.90 -21.67 -20.01
N THR A 203 7.18 -22.26 -20.97
CA THR A 203 5.77 -22.63 -20.80
C THR A 203 5.57 -23.64 -19.66
N LEU A 204 6.48 -24.61 -19.54
CA LEU A 204 6.47 -25.58 -18.44
C LEU A 204 6.69 -24.87 -17.09
N ASP A 205 7.68 -23.98 -17.00
CA ASP A 205 8.00 -23.24 -15.77
C ASP A 205 6.84 -22.32 -15.35
N ASP A 206 6.20 -21.63 -16.31
CA ASP A 206 5.04 -20.79 -16.07
C ASP A 206 3.85 -21.62 -15.54
N LEU A 207 3.63 -22.81 -16.10
CA LEU A 207 2.56 -23.72 -15.69
C LEU A 207 2.81 -24.29 -14.28
N ILE A 208 4.06 -24.63 -13.97
CA ILE A 208 4.47 -25.08 -12.63
C ILE A 208 4.23 -23.98 -11.60
N ASN A 209 4.65 -22.74 -11.89
CA ASN A 209 4.46 -21.60 -11.02
C ASN A 209 2.96 -21.32 -10.78
N GLU A 210 2.12 -21.46 -11.80
CA GLU A 210 0.67 -21.30 -11.67
C GLU A 210 0.04 -22.39 -10.79
N ILE A 211 0.50 -23.65 -10.89
CA ILE A 211 0.06 -24.75 -10.01
C ILE A 211 0.44 -24.49 -8.56
N GLN A 212 1.71 -24.14 -8.30
CA GLN A 212 2.20 -23.82 -6.95
C GLN A 212 1.43 -22.66 -6.31
N ALA A 213 1.20 -21.59 -7.07
CA ALA A 213 0.41 -20.44 -6.61
C ALA A 213 -1.00 -20.85 -6.19
N ARG A 214 -1.64 -21.78 -6.92
CA ARG A 214 -2.97 -22.27 -6.54
C ARG A 214 -2.98 -23.14 -5.30
N ASP A 215 -1.94 -23.92 -5.06
CA ASP A 215 -1.79 -24.68 -3.80
C ASP A 215 -1.79 -23.75 -2.59
N GLU A 216 -1.04 -22.64 -2.70
CA GLU A 216 -0.98 -21.62 -1.66
C GLU A 216 -2.35 -20.97 -1.44
N VAL A 217 -3.10 -20.70 -2.51
CA VAL A 217 -4.49 -20.23 -2.44
C VAL A 217 -5.37 -21.23 -1.67
N ILE A 218 -5.29 -22.53 -1.97
CA ILE A 218 -6.09 -23.56 -1.29
C ILE A 218 -5.73 -23.65 0.19
N LYS A 219 -4.43 -23.72 0.51
CA LYS A 219 -3.92 -23.77 1.89
C LYS A 219 -4.33 -22.53 2.69
N LEU A 220 -4.23 -21.35 2.09
CA LEU A 220 -4.58 -20.10 2.74
C LEU A 220 -6.11 -19.98 2.92
N ASN A 221 -6.91 -20.45 1.97
CA ASN A 221 -8.36 -20.51 2.09
C ASN A 221 -8.79 -21.42 3.26
N GLN A 222 -8.22 -22.63 3.36
CA GLN A 222 -8.45 -23.54 4.49
C GLN A 222 -8.06 -22.91 5.82
N ARG A 223 -6.95 -22.17 5.86
CA ARG A 223 -6.53 -21.45 7.06
C ARG A 223 -7.53 -20.36 7.46
N ILE A 224 -8.09 -19.61 6.51
CA ILE A 224 -9.16 -18.64 6.78
C ILE A 224 -10.38 -19.35 7.36
N ASP A 225 -10.81 -20.48 6.78
CA ASP A 225 -11.95 -21.25 7.27
C ASP A 225 -11.75 -21.70 8.73
N ILE A 226 -10.58 -22.27 9.05
CA ILE A 226 -10.22 -22.67 10.42
C ILE A 226 -10.24 -21.48 11.37
N LEU A 227 -9.75 -20.32 10.95
CA LEU A 227 -9.76 -19.10 11.76
C LEU A 227 -11.19 -18.61 12.03
N LEU A 228 -12.05 -18.62 11.01
CA LEU A 228 -13.45 -18.24 11.14
C LEU A 228 -14.21 -19.20 12.05
N GLU A 229 -13.98 -20.51 11.93
CA GLU A 229 -14.59 -21.53 12.77
C GLU A 229 -14.17 -21.38 14.24
N ARG A 230 -12.86 -21.29 14.51
CA ARG A 230 -12.34 -21.04 15.88
C ARG A 230 -12.90 -19.76 16.49
N THR A 231 -13.02 -18.70 15.70
CA THR A 231 -13.57 -17.43 16.18
C THR A 231 -15.05 -17.59 16.54
N LYS A 232 -15.84 -18.33 15.73
CA LYS A 232 -17.25 -18.62 16.03
C LYS A 232 -17.41 -19.46 17.29
N GLU A 233 -16.64 -20.53 17.44
CA GLU A 233 -16.66 -21.39 18.64
C GLU A 233 -16.33 -20.59 19.90
N GLN A 234 -15.33 -19.72 19.83
CA GLN A 234 -14.94 -18.87 20.95
C GLN A 234 -16.02 -17.86 21.31
N VAL A 235 -16.65 -17.21 20.32
CA VAL A 235 -17.79 -16.29 20.55
C VAL A 235 -18.98 -17.03 21.16
N ALA A 236 -19.24 -18.27 20.74
CA ALA A 236 -20.32 -19.11 21.29
C ALA A 236 -20.04 -19.62 22.72
N GLY A 237 -18.76 -19.72 23.12
CA GLY A 237 -18.35 -20.19 24.45
C GLY A 237 -18.37 -19.13 25.56
N PHE A 238 -18.62 -17.85 25.25
CA PHE A 238 -18.74 -16.81 26.27
C PHE A 238 -20.12 -16.86 26.95
N THR A 239 -20.16 -17.34 28.20
CA THR A 239 -21.35 -17.36 29.05
C THR A 239 -21.68 -16.00 29.69
N GLN A 240 -20.79 -15.02 29.55
CA GLN A 240 -20.92 -13.65 30.06
C GLN A 240 -20.97 -12.70 28.87
N GLU A 241 -21.87 -11.71 28.87
CA GLU A 241 -22.02 -10.73 27.79
C GLU A 241 -20.66 -10.15 27.38
N LEU A 242 -20.13 -10.61 26.25
CA LEU A 242 -18.88 -10.09 25.70
C LEU A 242 -19.07 -8.58 25.51
N ASP A 243 -18.08 -7.79 25.94
CA ASP A 243 -18.14 -6.33 25.83
C ASP A 243 -18.49 -5.92 24.39
N ARG A 244 -19.43 -4.98 24.27
CA ARG A 244 -20.05 -4.58 23.00
C ARG A 244 -19.01 -4.08 21.99
N GLU A 245 -17.94 -3.48 22.49
CA GLU A 245 -16.80 -3.04 21.68
C GLU A 245 -15.97 -4.21 21.13
N VAL A 246 -15.74 -5.24 21.94
CA VAL A 246 -15.03 -6.46 21.51
C VAL A 246 -15.85 -7.22 20.47
N GLN A 247 -17.17 -7.35 20.67
CA GLN A 247 -18.07 -7.95 19.68
C GLN A 247 -18.05 -7.19 18.35
N GLY A 248 -18.11 -5.85 18.41
CA GLY A 248 -18.07 -5.00 17.23
C GLY A 248 -16.76 -5.12 16.45
N GLU A 249 -15.63 -5.26 17.16
CA GLU A 249 -14.33 -5.38 16.51
C GLU A 249 -14.09 -6.78 15.91
N LEU A 250 -14.53 -7.84 16.59
CA LEU A 250 -14.51 -9.21 16.03
C LEU A 250 -15.35 -9.31 14.75
N ALA A 251 -16.55 -8.74 14.73
CA ALA A 251 -17.40 -8.75 13.53
C ALA A 251 -16.73 -8.06 12.32
N ARG A 252 -16.02 -6.95 12.56
CA ARG A 252 -15.26 -6.25 11.51
C ARG A 252 -14.08 -7.07 11.01
N LEU A 253 -13.36 -7.76 11.88
CA LEU A 253 -12.24 -8.63 11.51
C LEU A 253 -12.70 -9.85 10.72
N ILE A 254 -13.80 -10.49 11.12
CA ILE A 254 -14.45 -11.58 10.36
C ILE A 254 -14.83 -11.11 8.95
N THR A 255 -15.38 -9.90 8.84
CA THR A 255 -15.74 -9.32 7.53
C THR A 255 -14.51 -9.14 6.64
N ILE A 256 -13.38 -8.67 7.18
CA ILE A 256 -12.12 -8.52 6.43
C ILE A 256 -11.59 -9.86 5.96
N LEU A 257 -11.59 -10.89 6.83
CA LEU A 257 -11.16 -12.24 6.45
C LEU A 257 -12.07 -12.85 5.37
N GLY A 258 -13.38 -12.64 5.45
CA GLY A 258 -14.33 -13.07 4.41
C GLY A 258 -14.10 -12.38 3.06
N ILE A 259 -13.78 -11.08 3.05
CA ILE A 259 -13.41 -10.37 1.82
C ILE A 259 -12.07 -10.90 1.28
N ALA A 260 -11.07 -11.11 2.14
CA ALA A 260 -9.79 -11.70 1.76
C ALA A 260 -9.97 -13.08 1.11
N GLN A 261 -10.93 -13.88 1.58
CA GLN A 261 -11.29 -15.17 1.00
C GLN A 261 -11.81 -15.05 -0.44
N VAL A 262 -12.71 -14.08 -0.68
CA VAL A 262 -13.26 -13.80 -2.02
C VAL A 262 -12.16 -13.31 -2.96
N GLU A 263 -11.29 -12.41 -2.52
CA GLU A 263 -10.17 -11.94 -3.33
C GLU A 263 -9.18 -13.06 -3.66
N LEU A 264 -8.90 -13.93 -2.70
CA LEU A 264 -8.01 -15.07 -2.89
C LEU A 264 -8.49 -16.01 -4.02
N MET A 265 -9.81 -16.18 -4.19
CA MET A 265 -10.38 -16.97 -5.28
C MET A 265 -10.23 -16.29 -6.66
N ASN A 266 -10.10 -14.97 -6.70
CA ASN A 266 -10.01 -14.18 -7.92
C ASN A 266 -8.57 -13.87 -8.35
N ILE A 267 -7.58 -14.13 -7.49
CA ILE A 267 -6.17 -13.85 -7.76
C ILE A 267 -5.53 -14.96 -8.60
N SER A 268 -4.70 -14.54 -9.57
CA SER A 268 -3.88 -15.42 -10.41
C SER A 268 -2.37 -15.21 -10.24
N LYS A 269 -1.95 -14.14 -9.56
CA LYS A 269 -0.53 -13.75 -9.47
C LYS A 269 0.08 -14.12 -8.10
N PRO A 270 1.31 -14.70 -8.07
CA PRO A 270 1.99 -15.03 -6.82
C PRO A 270 2.18 -13.84 -5.85
N CYS A 271 2.52 -12.66 -6.37
CA CYS A 271 2.72 -11.46 -5.55
C CYS A 271 1.44 -11.03 -4.79
N ASP A 272 0.29 -11.15 -5.43
CA ASP A 272 -1.00 -10.78 -4.84
C ASP A 272 -1.42 -11.81 -3.78
N ILE A 273 -1.07 -13.11 -3.96
CA ILE A 273 -1.27 -14.16 -2.96
C ILE A 273 -0.47 -13.88 -1.68
N MET A 274 0.80 -13.47 -1.82
CA MET A 274 1.62 -13.05 -0.67
C MET A 274 1.01 -11.86 0.09
N GLN A 275 0.42 -10.90 -0.62
CA GLN A 275 -0.25 -9.77 0.02
C GLN A 275 -1.51 -10.23 0.78
N VAL A 276 -2.33 -11.12 0.21
CA VAL A 276 -3.49 -11.68 0.92
C VAL A 276 -3.03 -12.47 2.15
N LYS A 277 -1.94 -13.23 2.04
CA LYS A 277 -1.34 -13.94 3.19
C LYS A 277 -0.99 -12.97 4.32
N ALA A 278 -0.36 -11.84 4.02
CA ALA A 278 -0.04 -10.82 5.02
C ALA A 278 -1.29 -10.21 5.68
N VAL A 279 -2.37 -10.00 4.92
CA VAL A 279 -3.68 -9.56 5.43
C VAL A 279 -4.26 -10.60 6.39
N VAL A 280 -4.22 -11.89 6.04
CA VAL A 280 -4.71 -12.99 6.90
C VAL A 280 -3.88 -13.11 8.16
N ASP A 281 -2.55 -13.05 8.05
CA ASP A 281 -1.62 -13.08 9.20
C ASP A 281 -1.93 -11.91 10.17
N THR A 282 -2.13 -10.71 9.64
CA THR A 282 -2.48 -9.52 10.44
C THR A 282 -3.86 -9.66 11.11
N GLY A 283 -4.86 -10.17 10.37
CA GLY A 283 -6.20 -10.42 10.89
C GLY A 283 -6.21 -11.47 12.02
N GLU A 284 -5.41 -12.53 11.88
CA GLU A 284 -5.26 -13.55 12.91
C GLU A 284 -4.65 -12.99 14.20
N ILE A 285 -3.60 -12.16 14.10
CA ILE A 285 -2.99 -11.51 15.28
C ILE A 285 -4.00 -10.57 15.94
N ALA A 286 -4.80 -9.84 15.16
CA ALA A 286 -5.83 -8.95 15.68
C ALA A 286 -6.90 -9.74 16.46
N ILE A 287 -7.39 -10.87 15.92
CA ILE A 287 -8.34 -11.75 16.61
C ILE A 287 -7.72 -12.28 17.91
N LYS A 288 -6.47 -12.77 17.87
CA LYS A 288 -5.75 -13.25 19.06
C LYS A 288 -5.62 -12.18 20.14
N SER A 289 -5.46 -10.91 19.77
CA SER A 289 -5.37 -9.80 20.72
C SER A 289 -6.68 -9.44 21.43
N LEU A 290 -7.82 -9.95 20.95
CA LEU A 290 -9.14 -9.76 21.55
C LEU A 290 -9.55 -10.92 22.46
N ILE A 291 -8.79 -12.03 22.48
CA ILE A 291 -9.10 -13.23 23.28
C ILE A 291 -8.43 -13.14 24.65
N GLY A 292 -9.17 -13.46 25.72
CA GLY A 292 -8.67 -13.48 27.09
C GLY A 292 -8.69 -12.10 27.75
N LYS A 293 -7.60 -11.33 27.66
CA LYS A 293 -7.54 -9.93 28.10
C LYS A 293 -7.55 -9.01 26.88
N PRO A 294 -8.71 -8.48 26.47
CA PRO A 294 -8.85 -7.81 25.18
C PRO A 294 -8.03 -6.52 25.12
N ASN A 295 -7.15 -6.42 24.13
CA ASN A 295 -6.44 -5.20 23.78
C ASN A 295 -7.07 -4.58 22.52
N ILE A 296 -8.15 -3.82 22.74
CA ILE A 296 -8.98 -3.23 21.68
C ILE A 296 -8.16 -2.27 20.80
N ILE A 297 -7.26 -1.48 21.38
CA ILE A 297 -6.44 -0.51 20.64
C ILE A 297 -5.50 -1.23 19.66
N LEU A 298 -4.85 -2.32 20.10
CA LEU A 298 -3.99 -3.12 19.24
C LEU A 298 -4.80 -3.78 18.11
N ALA A 299 -5.93 -4.38 18.43
CA ALA A 299 -6.82 -5.01 17.46
C ALA A 299 -7.30 -4.04 16.39
N GLN A 300 -7.68 -2.82 16.77
CA GLN A 300 -8.13 -1.77 15.84
C GLN A 300 -7.02 -1.32 14.88
N ARG A 301 -5.79 -1.18 15.37
CA ARG A 301 -4.62 -0.83 14.53
C ARG A 301 -4.30 -1.94 13.54
N LEU A 302 -4.32 -3.19 13.99
CA LEU A 302 -4.08 -4.36 13.13
C LEU A 302 -5.21 -4.54 12.11
N ARG A 303 -6.47 -4.36 12.51
CA ARG A 303 -7.63 -4.34 11.59
C ARG A 303 -7.42 -3.30 10.48
N TYR A 304 -6.97 -2.11 10.84
CA TYR A 304 -6.72 -1.04 9.86
C TYR A 304 -5.61 -1.42 8.87
N ALA A 305 -4.51 -1.98 9.36
CA ALA A 305 -3.44 -2.50 8.52
C ALA A 305 -3.93 -3.60 7.55
N ALA A 306 -4.68 -4.58 8.07
CA ALA A 306 -5.27 -5.65 7.26
C ALA A 306 -6.24 -5.11 6.20
N ARG A 307 -7.10 -4.13 6.55
CA ARG A 307 -8.03 -3.48 5.62
C ARG A 307 -7.31 -2.67 4.54
N THR A 308 -6.18 -2.05 4.88
CA THR A 308 -5.39 -1.27 3.92
C THR A 308 -4.71 -2.20 2.92
N GLY A 309 -4.04 -3.25 3.40
CA GLY A 309 -3.45 -4.27 2.51
C GLY A 309 -4.48 -4.91 1.59
N LEU A 310 -5.67 -5.25 2.11
CA LEU A 310 -6.74 -5.84 1.29
C LEU A 310 -7.24 -4.90 0.18
N ARG A 311 -7.22 -3.59 0.42
CA ARG A 311 -7.62 -2.58 -0.58
C ARG A 311 -6.56 -2.38 -1.66
N GLU A 312 -5.29 -2.52 -1.32
CA GLU A 312 -4.18 -2.47 -2.28
C GLU A 312 -4.30 -3.63 -3.29
N ILE A 313 -4.64 -4.83 -2.80
CA ILE A 313 -4.87 -6.03 -3.60
C ILE A 313 -6.06 -5.84 -4.56
N GLN A 314 -7.14 -5.19 -4.10
CA GLN A 314 -8.37 -4.99 -4.88
C GLN A 314 -8.22 -3.98 -6.04
N LYS A 315 -7.18 -3.14 -6.09
CA LYS A 315 -7.12 -2.02 -7.06
C LYS A 315 -5.72 -1.76 -7.63
N GLY A 316 -5.49 -2.28 -8.84
CA GLY A 316 -4.35 -1.92 -9.69
C GLY A 316 -4.34 -0.44 -10.11
N LEU A 317 -3.13 0.14 -10.13
CA LEU A 317 -2.64 1.37 -10.78
C LEU A 317 -3.44 2.70 -10.68
N GLY A 318 -4.53 2.80 -9.91
CA GLY A 318 -5.33 4.04 -9.74
C GLY A 318 -4.99 4.90 -8.52
N PHE A 319 -3.69 5.04 -8.19
CA PHE A 319 -3.21 5.22 -6.81
C PHE A 319 -3.17 6.65 -6.23
N THR A 320 -3.49 7.72 -6.97
CA THR A 320 -3.10 9.08 -6.49
C THR A 320 -4.21 9.86 -5.76
N LEU A 321 -5.49 9.76 -6.16
CA LEU A 321 -6.54 10.66 -5.62
C LEU A 321 -7.26 10.10 -4.38
N LEU A 322 -7.40 8.78 -4.27
CA LEU A 322 -8.15 8.13 -3.19
C LEU A 322 -7.32 7.98 -1.90
N ASN A 323 -5.99 7.84 -2.01
CA ASN A 323 -5.10 7.82 -0.85
C ASN A 323 -4.99 9.17 -0.16
N VAL A 324 -5.07 10.28 -0.92
CA VAL A 324 -5.16 11.62 -0.32
C VAL A 324 -6.40 11.72 0.54
N ARG A 325 -7.55 11.23 0.05
CA ARG A 325 -8.81 11.25 0.79
C ARG A 325 -8.77 10.40 2.06
N ASP A 326 -8.30 9.17 2.00
CA ASP A 326 -8.30 8.30 3.17
C ASP A 326 -7.21 8.68 4.20
N ASN A 327 -6.03 9.15 3.76
CA ASN A 327 -5.02 9.77 4.66
C ASN A 327 -5.52 11.07 5.28
N PHE A 328 -6.37 11.81 4.54
CA PHE A 328 -7.01 13.03 5.02
C PHE A 328 -7.94 12.79 6.20
N TYR A 329 -8.69 11.68 6.18
CA TYR A 329 -9.59 11.34 7.27
C TYR A 329 -8.85 10.77 8.49
N HIS A 330 -7.79 9.98 8.31
CA HIS A 330 -7.30 9.11 9.40
C HIS A 330 -5.81 9.28 9.78
N SER A 331 -4.97 9.88 8.95
CA SER A 331 -3.51 9.93 9.20
C SER A 331 -2.99 11.34 9.49
N PHE A 332 -3.60 12.37 8.91
CA PHE A 332 -3.17 13.75 9.15
C PHE A 332 -3.55 14.27 10.54
N LYS A 333 -2.60 14.95 11.20
CA LYS A 333 -2.87 15.67 12.45
C LYS A 333 -3.93 16.76 12.24
N ILE A 334 -4.68 17.10 13.28
CA ILE A 334 -5.74 18.13 13.24
C ILE A 334 -5.24 19.45 12.63
N PRO A 335 -4.07 20.01 13.02
CA PRO A 335 -3.54 21.22 12.39
C PRO A 335 -3.33 21.09 10.88
N THR A 336 -2.92 19.91 10.41
CA THR A 336 -2.71 19.62 8.98
C THR A 336 -4.04 19.62 8.22
N LYS A 337 -5.11 19.04 8.79
CA LYS A 337 -6.45 19.07 8.19
C LYS A 337 -6.99 20.50 8.05
N VAL A 338 -6.77 21.34 9.08
CA VAL A 338 -7.12 22.77 9.07
C VAL A 338 -6.32 23.52 8.00
N LEU A 339 -5.02 23.25 7.88
CA LEU A 339 -4.16 23.89 6.88
C LEU A 339 -4.58 23.54 5.45
N ILE A 340 -4.93 22.29 5.19
CA ILE A 340 -5.44 21.86 3.86
C ILE A 340 -6.77 22.56 3.54
N GLY A 341 -7.69 22.67 4.51
CA GLY A 341 -8.92 23.45 4.35
C GLY A 341 -8.65 24.92 4.03
N LEU A 342 -7.69 25.52 4.73
CA LEU A 342 -7.29 26.92 4.53
C LEU A 342 -6.67 27.15 3.14
N VAL A 343 -5.82 26.25 2.66
CA VAL A 343 -5.24 26.32 1.31
C VAL A 343 -6.34 26.25 0.25
N LEU A 344 -7.39 25.46 0.47
CA LEU A 344 -8.52 25.36 -0.46
C LEU A 344 -9.52 26.52 -0.35
N ALA A 345 -9.53 27.27 0.75
CA ALA A 345 -10.49 28.37 0.96
C ALA A 345 -10.31 29.50 -0.07
N VAL A 346 -9.07 29.86 -0.38
CA VAL A 346 -8.75 30.98 -1.28
C VAL A 346 -9.12 30.67 -2.75
N PRO A 347 -8.73 29.52 -3.34
CA PRO A 347 -9.16 29.13 -4.69
C PRO A 347 -10.67 28.89 -4.78
N LEU A 348 -11.28 28.28 -3.76
CA LEU A 348 -12.71 28.03 -3.75
C LEU A 348 -13.50 29.35 -3.75
N ASN A 349 -13.10 30.30 -2.89
CA ASN A 349 -13.74 31.60 -2.85
C ASN A 349 -13.58 32.35 -4.18
N TRP A 350 -12.38 32.31 -4.78
CA TRP A 350 -12.14 32.86 -6.11
C TRP A 350 -13.06 32.25 -7.18
N GLY A 351 -13.19 30.92 -7.19
CA GLY A 351 -14.06 30.20 -8.13
C GLY A 351 -15.55 30.53 -7.95
N ILE A 352 -16.03 30.63 -6.71
CA ILE A 352 -17.40 31.03 -6.39
C ILE A 352 -17.65 32.46 -6.89
N MET A 353 -16.73 33.39 -6.62
CA MET A 353 -16.90 34.80 -6.98
C MET A 353 -16.85 35.02 -8.49
N ASN A 354 -16.07 34.24 -9.21
CA ASN A 354 -15.98 34.32 -10.66
C ASN A 354 -17.08 33.50 -11.39
N SER A 355 -18.01 32.89 -10.64
CA SER A 355 -19.10 32.11 -11.21
C SER A 355 -20.18 33.02 -11.82
N LEU A 356 -20.81 32.54 -12.91
CA LEU A 356 -21.87 33.25 -13.62
C LEU A 356 -23.03 33.72 -12.70
N PRO A 357 -23.52 32.90 -11.74
CA PRO A 357 -24.59 33.30 -10.83
C PRO A 357 -24.20 34.49 -9.93
N VAL A 358 -22.97 34.49 -9.40
CA VAL A 358 -22.48 35.57 -8.52
C VAL A 358 -22.22 36.83 -9.32
N LYS A 359 -21.67 36.71 -10.54
CA LYS A 359 -21.50 37.85 -11.45
C LYS A 359 -22.84 38.52 -11.75
N ASN A 360 -23.89 37.73 -12.01
CA ASN A 360 -25.23 38.25 -12.25
C ASN A 360 -25.83 38.92 -11.01
N LEU A 361 -25.60 38.36 -9.81
CA LEU A 361 -26.10 38.92 -8.55
C LEU A 361 -25.43 40.25 -8.15
N LEU A 362 -24.12 40.39 -8.40
CA LEU A 362 -23.35 41.56 -7.99
C LEU A 362 -23.30 42.67 -9.06
N SER A 363 -23.56 42.33 -10.33
CA SER A 363 -23.63 43.31 -11.44
C SER A 363 -24.62 44.48 -11.28
N PRO A 364 -25.74 44.38 -10.53
CA PRO A 364 -26.68 45.49 -10.34
C PRO A 364 -26.23 46.50 -9.27
N LEU A 365 -25.17 46.23 -8.51
CA LEU A 365 -24.70 47.12 -7.45
C LEU A 365 -24.18 48.44 -8.04
N PRO A 366 -24.46 49.60 -7.40
CA PRO A 366 -23.97 50.88 -7.86
C PRO A 366 -22.43 50.93 -7.86
N PRO A 367 -21.82 51.77 -8.72
CA PRO A 367 -20.38 51.92 -8.77
C PRO A 367 -19.84 52.42 -7.43
N ILE A 368 -18.85 51.72 -6.88
CA ILE A 368 -18.18 52.08 -5.61
C ILE A 368 -17.28 53.32 -5.81
N ILE A 369 -16.81 53.54 -7.04
CA ILE A 369 -16.00 54.69 -7.43
C ILE A 369 -16.76 55.49 -8.49
N ASN A 370 -16.98 56.78 -8.23
CA ASN A 370 -17.60 57.70 -9.19
C ASN A 370 -16.60 58.06 -10.30
N SER A 371 -16.53 57.27 -11.38
CA SER A 371 -15.94 57.71 -12.65
C SER A 371 -17.01 58.49 -13.44
N SER A 372 -16.67 59.70 -13.90
CA SER A 372 -17.61 60.65 -14.52
C SER A 372 -18.06 60.28 -15.95
N LYS A 373 -17.85 59.04 -16.41
CA LYS A 373 -18.21 58.58 -17.76
C LYS A 373 -18.63 57.11 -17.74
N GLN A 374 -19.93 56.87 -17.58
CA GLN A 374 -20.53 55.53 -17.48
C GLN A 374 -20.42 54.75 -18.81
N ASN A 375 -19.36 53.97 -18.99
CA ASN A 375 -19.18 53.03 -20.11
C ASN A 375 -19.26 51.56 -19.62
N THR A 376 -19.46 50.61 -20.55
CA THR A 376 -19.51 49.16 -20.27
C THR A 376 -18.23 48.61 -19.60
N GLU A 377 -17.09 49.29 -19.75
CA GLU A 377 -15.83 48.98 -19.06
C GLU A 377 -15.87 49.25 -17.54
N ASP A 378 -16.64 50.23 -17.06
CA ASP A 378 -16.70 50.57 -15.62
C ASP A 378 -17.41 49.49 -14.79
N LYS A 379 -18.36 48.76 -15.38
CA LYS A 379 -19.08 47.68 -14.68
C LYS A 379 -18.18 46.49 -14.35
N ASP A 380 -17.26 46.16 -15.26
CA ASP A 380 -16.30 45.08 -15.06
C ASP A 380 -15.21 45.48 -14.05
N GLY A 381 -14.85 46.78 -13.99
CA GLY A 381 -13.96 47.36 -12.97
C GLY A 381 -14.55 47.33 -11.56
N ASN A 382 -15.82 47.70 -11.38
CA ASN A 382 -16.51 47.64 -10.08
C ASN A 382 -16.62 46.19 -9.56
N PHE A 383 -16.90 45.25 -10.46
CA PHE A 383 -16.95 43.83 -10.14
C PHE A 383 -15.59 43.28 -9.69
N ARG A 384 -14.49 43.69 -10.37
CA ARG A 384 -13.13 43.34 -9.95
C ARG A 384 -12.78 43.91 -8.57
N LEU A 385 -13.20 45.14 -8.27
CA LEU A 385 -13.00 45.74 -6.95
C LEU A 385 -13.73 44.97 -5.85
N LEU A 386 -14.98 44.56 -6.08
CA LEU A 386 -15.73 43.70 -5.17
C LEU A 386 -15.02 42.37 -4.90
N ILE A 387 -14.52 41.71 -5.94
CA ILE A 387 -13.72 40.49 -5.81
C ILE A 387 -12.47 40.76 -4.97
N LEU A 388 -11.75 41.85 -5.21
CA LEU A 388 -10.55 42.21 -4.45
C LEU A 388 -10.85 42.41 -2.97
N ILE A 389 -11.95 43.08 -2.62
CA ILE A 389 -12.37 43.31 -1.23
C ILE A 389 -12.67 41.99 -0.53
N LEU A 390 -13.46 41.13 -1.18
CA LEU A 390 -13.82 39.81 -0.65
C LEU A 390 -12.59 38.92 -0.46
N MET A 391 -11.69 38.88 -1.44
CA MET A 391 -10.44 38.12 -1.35
C MET A 391 -9.52 38.66 -0.26
N THR A 392 -9.46 39.98 -0.09
CA THR A 392 -8.64 40.62 0.94
C THR A 392 -9.19 40.35 2.34
N GLY A 393 -10.51 40.36 2.53
CA GLY A 393 -11.14 39.92 3.77
C GLY A 393 -10.96 38.43 4.05
N THR A 394 -11.03 37.58 3.03
CA THR A 394 -10.72 36.15 3.18
C THR A 394 -9.28 35.91 3.57
N LEU A 395 -8.33 36.69 3.03
CA LEU A 395 -6.94 36.63 3.42
C LEU A 395 -6.74 37.04 4.89
N GLY A 396 -7.42 38.10 5.35
CA GLY A 396 -7.43 38.48 6.76
C GLY A 396 -7.95 37.35 7.68
N GLY A 397 -9.03 36.69 7.28
CA GLY A 397 -9.57 35.52 7.99
C GLY A 397 -8.63 34.32 7.98
N ALA A 398 -7.92 34.09 6.87
CA ALA A 398 -6.89 33.05 6.78
C ALA A 398 -5.70 33.32 7.71
N VAL A 399 -5.19 34.55 7.73
CA VAL A 399 -4.11 34.95 8.65
C VAL A 399 -4.57 34.82 10.10
N SER A 400 -5.79 35.27 10.43
CA SER A 400 -6.39 35.09 11.75
C SER A 400 -6.39 33.62 12.18
N LEU A 401 -6.78 32.69 11.29
CA LEU A 401 -6.75 31.25 11.57
C LEU A 401 -5.32 30.71 11.75
N LEU A 402 -4.36 31.14 10.93
CA LEU A 402 -2.96 30.72 11.00
C LEU A 402 -2.33 31.08 12.35
N THR A 403 -2.62 32.27 12.90
CA THR A 403 -2.06 32.70 14.20
C THR A 403 -2.47 31.82 15.39
N ARG A 404 -3.52 31.02 15.25
CA ARG A 404 -4.05 30.13 16.28
C ARG A 404 -4.04 28.65 15.87
N LEU A 405 -3.28 28.30 14.84
CA LEU A 405 -3.20 26.92 14.37
C LEU A 405 -2.74 25.97 15.49
N GLN A 406 -1.90 26.47 16.40
CA GLN A 406 -1.43 25.76 17.59
C GLN A 406 -2.55 25.45 18.62
N ASP A 407 -3.62 26.23 18.66
CA ASP A 407 -4.72 26.03 19.61
C ASP A 407 -5.55 24.77 19.28
N PHE A 408 -5.45 24.31 18.02
CA PHE A 408 -6.03 23.06 17.54
C PHE A 408 -5.22 21.82 17.92
N ASP A 409 -4.01 21.98 18.46
CA ASP A 409 -3.14 20.89 18.94
C ASP A 409 -3.33 20.63 20.45
N ASN A 410 -4.22 21.38 21.12
CA ASN A 410 -4.46 21.23 22.56
C ASN A 410 -5.38 20.02 22.86
N PRO A 411 -4.90 19.01 23.63
CA PRO A 411 -5.67 17.80 23.92
C PRO A 411 -6.95 18.04 24.71
N LYS A 412 -7.10 19.20 25.39
CA LYS A 412 -8.36 19.55 26.08
C LYS A 412 -9.49 19.96 25.13
N ASN A 413 -9.16 20.29 23.87
CA ASN A 413 -10.11 20.65 22.81
C ASN A 413 -10.36 19.50 21.83
N GLN A 414 -9.73 18.33 22.03
CA GLN A 414 -9.89 17.13 21.21
C GLN A 414 -11.18 16.40 21.59
N LYS A 415 -12.32 16.87 21.06
CA LYS A 415 -13.59 16.14 21.12
C LYS A 415 -13.91 15.39 19.82
N TYR A 416 -13.05 15.50 18.81
CA TYR A 416 -13.32 15.12 17.41
C TYR A 416 -12.04 14.69 16.67
N ASP A 417 -11.38 13.60 17.07
CA ASP A 417 -10.20 13.07 16.36
C ASP A 417 -10.55 12.47 14.97
N ASP A 418 -11.81 12.06 14.77
CA ASP A 418 -12.28 11.35 13.57
C ASP A 418 -13.07 12.21 12.56
N ASP A 419 -13.25 13.51 12.80
CA ASP A 419 -14.27 14.27 12.08
C ASP A 419 -13.74 15.12 10.91
N LEU A 420 -14.56 15.33 9.88
CA LEU A 420 -14.30 16.26 8.75
C LEU A 420 -14.40 17.74 9.20
N LEU A 421 -14.76 17.97 10.46
CA LEU A 421 -14.97 19.28 11.06
C LEU A 421 -13.72 20.20 11.03
N PRO A 422 -12.48 19.77 11.35
CA PRO A 422 -11.30 20.64 11.29
C PRO A 422 -11.00 21.12 9.87
N PHE A 423 -11.28 20.28 8.87
CA PHE A 423 -11.20 20.66 7.47
C PHE A 423 -12.22 21.75 7.11
N ILE A 424 -13.50 21.53 7.47
CA ILE A 424 -14.56 22.51 7.24
C ILE A 424 -14.21 23.83 7.94
N ILE A 425 -13.68 23.78 9.16
CA ILE A 425 -13.23 24.94 9.91
C ILE A 425 -12.13 25.70 9.13
N GLY A 426 -11.14 24.97 8.62
CA GLY A 426 -10.09 25.53 7.76
C GLY A 426 -10.63 26.20 6.50
N LEU A 427 -11.65 25.60 5.89
CA LEU A 427 -12.25 26.07 4.64
C LEU A 427 -13.19 27.27 4.84
N THR A 428 -14.06 27.20 5.84
CA THR A 428 -15.21 28.12 5.98
C THR A 428 -14.89 29.38 6.75
N LYS A 429 -14.00 29.32 7.75
CA LYS A 429 -13.67 30.48 8.59
C LYS A 429 -13.03 31.63 7.80
N PRO A 430 -12.08 31.39 6.87
CA PRO A 430 -11.58 32.45 5.99
C PRO A 430 -12.69 33.05 5.10
N ILE A 431 -13.59 32.22 4.57
CA ILE A 431 -14.71 32.69 3.73
C ILE A 431 -15.61 33.64 4.54
N LEU A 432 -15.87 33.33 5.81
CA LEU A 432 -16.63 34.18 6.72
C LEU A 432 -16.00 35.57 6.90
N GLY A 433 -14.66 35.65 6.95
CA GLY A 433 -13.91 36.91 6.98
C GLY A 433 -14.13 37.76 5.72
N GLY A 434 -14.16 37.13 4.54
CA GLY A 434 -14.50 37.79 3.28
C GLY A 434 -15.93 38.34 3.27
N SER A 435 -16.90 37.51 3.71
CA SER A 435 -18.30 37.93 3.83
C SER A 435 -18.48 39.11 4.79
N PHE A 436 -17.73 39.14 5.89
CA PHE A 436 -17.77 40.26 6.82
C PHE A 436 -17.15 41.54 6.24
N ALA A 437 -16.05 41.43 5.49
CA ALA A 437 -15.49 42.57 4.76
C ALA A 437 -16.47 43.15 3.73
N PHE A 438 -17.20 42.29 3.02
CA PHE A 438 -18.27 42.71 2.12
C PHE A 438 -19.43 43.39 2.87
N PHE A 439 -19.80 42.89 4.05
CA PHE A 439 -20.80 43.54 4.90
C PHE A 439 -20.36 44.95 5.34
N ILE A 440 -19.10 45.13 5.76
CA ILE A 440 -18.55 46.45 6.11
C ILE A 440 -18.59 47.40 4.90
N LEU A 441 -18.25 46.92 3.71
CA LEU A 441 -18.38 47.71 2.48
C LEU A 441 -19.82 48.19 2.24
N LEU A 442 -20.81 47.31 2.43
CA LEU A 442 -22.22 47.68 2.30
C LEU A 442 -22.63 48.74 3.32
N ILE A 443 -22.16 48.64 4.57
CA ILE A 443 -22.41 49.65 5.60
C ILE A 443 -21.81 51.00 5.18
N LEU A 444 -20.55 51.02 4.74
CA LEU A 444 -19.88 52.25 4.31
C LEU A 444 -20.60 52.92 3.12
N ASN A 445 -21.21 52.13 2.23
CA ASN A 445 -21.94 52.64 1.07
C ASN A 445 -23.44 52.92 1.32
N SER A 446 -23.99 52.60 2.50
CA SER A 446 -25.44 52.65 2.76
C SER A 446 -25.95 53.96 3.36
N ASN A 447 -25.15 55.03 3.40
CA ASN A 447 -25.46 56.29 4.13
C ASN A 447 -25.72 56.12 5.65
N ILE A 448 -25.53 54.92 6.19
CA ILE A 448 -25.69 54.61 7.63
C ILE A 448 -24.44 55.04 8.40
N SER A 449 -23.27 55.04 7.76
CA SER A 449 -22.00 55.37 8.40
C SER A 449 -21.67 56.87 8.27
N PRO A 450 -21.28 57.56 9.36
CA PRO A 450 -20.80 58.95 9.30
C PRO A 450 -19.38 59.09 8.75
N LEU A 451 -18.75 57.99 8.32
CA LEU A 451 -17.37 57.95 7.83
C LEU A 451 -17.32 58.34 6.35
N GLU A 452 -17.13 59.64 6.08
CA GLU A 452 -16.74 60.11 4.74
C GLU A 452 -15.25 59.79 4.50
N ILE A 453 -14.96 58.65 3.85
CA ILE A 453 -13.63 58.41 3.29
C ILE A 453 -13.51 59.27 2.02
N ARG A 454 -13.27 60.57 2.21
CA ARG A 454 -13.27 61.58 1.15
C ARG A 454 -12.06 61.42 0.25
N GLY A 455 -12.26 61.02 -1.01
CA GLY A 455 -11.24 61.12 -2.05
C GLY A 455 -10.90 62.59 -2.29
N GLY A 456 -9.67 63.00 -1.98
CA GLY A 456 -9.19 64.34 -2.28
C GLY A 456 -9.25 64.62 -3.79
N THR A 457 -9.64 65.84 -4.16
CA THR A 457 -9.86 66.36 -5.52
C THR A 457 -8.58 66.48 -6.37
N GLY A 458 -7.79 65.43 -6.45
CA GLY A 458 -6.65 65.31 -7.36
C GLY A 458 -6.54 63.90 -7.91
N ASP A 459 -6.01 63.76 -9.13
CA ASP A 459 -5.87 62.52 -9.91
C ASP A 459 -5.18 61.34 -9.19
N LYS A 460 -4.65 61.54 -7.98
CA LYS A 460 -4.03 60.53 -7.09
C LYS A 460 -4.91 60.10 -5.90
N GLY A 461 -6.09 60.70 -5.75
CA GLY A 461 -7.00 60.47 -4.61
C GLY A 461 -7.74 59.13 -4.66
N ASN A 462 -7.84 58.52 -5.84
CA ASN A 462 -8.57 57.26 -6.04
C ASN A 462 -7.79 56.04 -5.49
N ASP A 463 -6.46 56.06 -5.64
CA ASP A 463 -5.60 54.97 -5.16
C ASP A 463 -5.57 54.91 -3.62
N THR A 464 -5.55 56.07 -2.96
CA THR A 464 -5.52 56.14 -1.48
C THR A 464 -6.81 55.61 -0.87
N TYR A 465 -7.95 55.88 -1.50
CA TYR A 465 -9.25 55.34 -1.12
C TYR A 465 -9.28 53.81 -1.27
N LEU A 466 -8.79 53.29 -2.40
CA LEU A 466 -8.72 51.86 -2.67
C LEU A 466 -7.82 51.13 -1.66
N TYR A 467 -6.63 51.64 -1.36
CA TYR A 467 -5.74 51.03 -0.36
C TYR A 467 -6.33 51.07 1.06
N GLY A 468 -7.01 52.15 1.43
CA GLY A 468 -7.69 52.25 2.72
C GLY A 468 -8.82 51.22 2.83
N LEU A 469 -9.59 51.04 1.76
CA LEU A 469 -10.69 50.10 1.71
C LEU A 469 -10.21 48.64 1.74
N LEU A 470 -9.12 48.31 1.04
CA LEU A 470 -8.47 47.00 1.14
C LEU A 470 -7.91 46.73 2.53
N THR A 471 -7.35 47.75 3.19
CA THR A 471 -6.85 47.62 4.57
C THR A 471 -8.01 47.35 5.54
N MET A 472 -9.11 48.08 5.41
CA MET A 472 -10.33 47.83 6.20
C MET A 472 -10.91 46.44 5.92
N ALA A 473 -10.90 45.99 4.66
CA ALA A 473 -11.33 44.65 4.29
C ALA A 473 -10.46 43.57 4.94
N PHE A 474 -9.14 43.74 4.94
CA PHE A 474 -8.21 42.82 5.59
C PHE A 474 -8.46 42.75 7.10
N VAL A 475 -8.60 43.89 7.77
CA VAL A 475 -8.90 43.96 9.21
C VAL A 475 -10.27 43.34 9.50
N ALA A 476 -11.28 43.61 8.67
CA ALA A 476 -12.60 42.99 8.77
C ALA A 476 -12.54 41.46 8.64
N GLY A 477 -11.54 40.92 7.95
CA GLY A 477 -11.24 39.49 7.91
C GLY A 477 -10.97 38.86 9.28
N PHE A 478 -10.51 39.65 10.26
CA PHE A 478 -10.32 39.21 11.65
C PHE A 478 -11.63 39.21 12.47
N SER A 479 -12.80 39.41 11.85
CA SER A 479 -14.10 39.53 12.52
C SER A 479 -14.38 38.43 13.55
N GLU A 480 -14.00 37.20 13.26
CA GLU A 480 -14.17 36.06 14.16
C GLU A 480 -13.46 36.24 15.51
N ARG A 481 -12.40 37.06 15.55
CA ARG A 481 -11.67 37.41 16.75
C ARG A 481 -12.03 38.81 17.25
N LEU A 482 -12.16 39.77 16.33
CA LEU A 482 -12.52 41.15 16.65
C LEU A 482 -13.87 41.23 17.35
N ILE A 483 -14.89 40.49 16.91
CA ILE A 483 -16.22 40.54 17.52
C ILE A 483 -16.18 39.99 18.95
N PRO A 484 -15.68 38.78 19.23
CA PRO A 484 -15.52 38.31 20.62
C PRO A 484 -14.60 39.20 21.46
N ASP A 485 -13.49 39.71 20.93
CA ASP A 485 -12.58 40.58 21.66
C ASP A 485 -13.23 41.94 21.99
N LEU A 486 -14.03 42.49 21.06
CA LEU A 486 -14.83 43.69 21.31
C LEU A 486 -15.92 43.42 22.33
N ILE A 487 -16.66 42.31 22.22
CA ILE A 487 -17.67 41.92 23.22
C ILE A 487 -17.00 41.76 24.58
N ASN A 488 -15.88 41.05 24.68
CA ASN A 488 -15.15 40.87 25.94
C ASN A 488 -14.63 42.20 26.50
N GLN A 489 -14.17 43.12 25.65
CA GLN A 489 -13.73 44.45 26.08
C GLN A 489 -14.90 45.33 26.51
N VAL A 490 -16.02 45.29 25.79
CA VAL A 490 -17.25 46.00 26.13
C VAL A 490 -17.83 45.41 27.41
N GLU A 491 -17.91 44.09 27.56
CA GLU A 491 -18.32 43.43 28.79
C GLU A 491 -17.41 43.83 29.94
N LYS A 492 -16.08 43.80 29.78
CA LYS A 492 -15.15 44.29 30.82
C LYS A 492 -15.37 45.76 31.15
N LYS A 493 -15.57 46.61 30.14
CA LYS A 493 -15.71 48.06 30.33
C LYS A 493 -17.09 48.43 30.88
N VAL A 494 -18.16 47.75 30.47
CA VAL A 494 -19.51 47.85 31.01
C VAL A 494 -19.56 47.26 32.42
N THR A 495 -18.81 46.20 32.73
CA THR A 495 -18.70 45.69 34.11
C THR A 495 -17.94 46.68 35.02
N VAL A 496 -16.99 47.44 34.46
CA VAL A 496 -16.28 48.53 35.15
C VAL A 496 -17.14 49.79 35.27
N GLU A 497 -17.93 50.16 34.26
CA GLU A 497 -18.83 51.33 34.28
C GLU A 497 -20.13 51.06 35.06
N ALA A 498 -20.67 49.83 35.02
CA ALA A 498 -21.77 49.39 35.89
C ALA A 498 -21.36 49.20 37.36
N SER A 499 -20.04 49.14 37.65
CA SER A 499 -19.51 49.31 39.00
C SER A 499 -19.41 50.80 39.43
N SER A 500 -19.58 51.75 38.50
CA SER A 500 -19.59 53.20 38.79
C SER A 500 -20.98 53.85 38.72
N THR A 501 -21.96 53.20 38.10
CA THR A 501 -23.39 53.55 38.19
C THR A 501 -24.18 52.29 38.45
N GLY A 502 -24.60 52.12 39.71
CA GLY A 502 -25.02 50.84 40.27
C GLY A 502 -26.23 50.21 39.58
N GLN A 503 -26.05 48.95 39.15
CA GLN A 503 -26.93 47.82 39.42
C GLN A 503 -26.32 46.55 38.79
N GLY A 504 -25.82 45.64 39.64
CA GLY A 504 -25.33 44.31 39.24
C GLY A 504 -23.92 44.00 39.74
N LEU A 505 -23.72 43.84 41.05
CA LEU A 505 -22.44 43.47 41.64
C LEU A 505 -22.15 41.96 41.48
N PRO A 506 -20.92 41.53 41.08
CA PRO A 506 -20.38 40.23 41.48
C PRO A 506 -20.26 40.18 43.01
N PRO A 507 -20.20 39.00 43.68
CA PRO A 507 -20.22 38.93 45.15
C PRO A 507 -19.05 39.74 45.72
N THR A 508 -19.37 40.95 46.17
CA THR A 508 -18.41 41.87 46.76
C THR A 508 -18.14 41.36 48.16
N ILE A 509 -16.85 41.15 48.45
CA ILE A 509 -16.47 40.77 49.79
C ILE A 509 -16.95 41.86 50.77
N SER A 510 -17.48 41.45 51.92
CA SER A 510 -18.06 42.37 52.92
C SER A 510 -17.58 41.98 54.32
N ILE A 511 -17.38 42.98 55.18
CA ILE A 511 -17.08 42.81 56.61
C ILE A 511 -18.28 43.31 57.41
N ALA A 512 -18.81 42.48 58.31
CA ALA A 512 -19.91 42.81 59.20
C ALA A 512 -19.48 42.69 60.67
N PRO A 513 -19.76 43.69 61.53
CA PRO A 513 -20.32 45.00 61.20
C PRO A 513 -19.33 45.87 60.39
N SER A 514 -19.84 46.78 59.55
CA SER A 514 -18.99 47.72 58.77
C SER A 514 -18.40 48.84 59.64
N SER A 515 -18.96 49.06 60.82
CA SER A 515 -18.41 49.95 61.84
C SER A 515 -18.74 49.48 63.25
N ALA A 516 -17.84 49.70 64.21
CA ALA A 516 -18.06 49.42 65.62
C ALA A 516 -17.46 50.52 66.50
N THR A 517 -18.06 50.75 67.67
CA THR A 517 -17.53 51.66 68.69
C THR A 517 -17.07 50.83 69.88
N LEU A 518 -15.80 50.97 70.27
CA LEU A 518 -15.18 50.10 71.27
C LEU A 518 -14.43 50.93 72.31
N ALA A 519 -14.62 50.59 73.59
CA ALA A 519 -13.77 51.09 74.67
C ALA A 519 -12.34 50.54 74.54
N PHE A 520 -11.35 51.18 75.18
CA PHE A 520 -9.99 50.62 75.27
C PHE A 520 -10.01 49.20 75.89
N ASN A 521 -9.21 48.28 75.34
CA ASN A 521 -9.26 46.83 75.58
C ASN A 521 -10.59 46.13 75.21
N GLY A 522 -11.53 46.84 74.58
CA GLY A 522 -12.76 46.25 74.06
C GLY A 522 -12.48 45.28 72.91
N ILE A 523 -13.32 44.25 72.82
CA ILE A 523 -13.19 43.17 71.83
C ILE A 523 -14.42 43.19 70.92
N GLN A 524 -14.21 43.08 69.61
CA GLN A 524 -15.29 42.97 68.61
C GLN A 524 -15.00 41.84 67.62
N GLU A 525 -15.99 40.96 67.44
CA GLU A 525 -15.98 39.96 66.37
C GLU A 525 -16.49 40.58 65.06
N PHE A 526 -15.79 40.26 63.97
CA PHE A 526 -16.14 40.63 62.61
C PHE A 526 -16.28 39.37 61.75
N ILE A 527 -17.24 39.39 60.83
CA ILE A 527 -17.54 38.30 59.90
C ILE A 527 -17.24 38.77 58.46
N ILE A 528 -16.55 37.96 57.67
CA ILE A 528 -16.25 38.21 56.26
C ILE A 528 -17.14 37.30 55.40
N ASN A 529 -17.85 37.87 54.43
CA ASN A 529 -18.64 37.11 53.46
C ASN A 529 -18.20 37.42 52.02
N PRO A 530 -18.05 36.41 51.14
CA PRO A 530 -18.23 34.96 51.37
C PRO A 530 -17.11 34.32 52.23
N VAL A 531 -17.24 33.05 52.62
CA VAL A 531 -16.18 32.33 53.35
C VAL A 531 -15.01 32.01 52.41
N GLY A 532 -13.77 32.31 52.81
CA GLY A 532 -12.59 32.12 51.98
C GLY A 532 -11.28 32.48 52.68
N ASN A 533 -10.17 32.40 51.93
CA ASN A 533 -8.86 32.84 52.41
C ASN A 533 -8.74 34.36 52.26
N TYR A 534 -8.46 35.02 53.38
CA TYR A 534 -8.32 36.49 53.45
C TYR A 534 -7.05 36.89 54.19
N THR A 535 -6.37 37.91 53.69
CA THR A 535 -5.36 38.66 54.45
C THR A 535 -6.03 39.86 55.11
N ILE A 536 -5.87 40.02 56.43
CA ILE A 536 -6.48 41.13 57.18
C ILE A 536 -5.36 42.07 57.64
N THR A 537 -5.54 43.36 57.41
CA THR A 537 -4.60 44.41 57.80
C THR A 537 -5.32 45.51 58.58
N ILE A 538 -4.58 46.21 59.45
CA ILE A 538 -5.09 47.30 60.28
C ILE A 538 -4.32 48.56 59.91
N SER A 539 -5.04 49.68 59.81
CA SER A 539 -4.45 51.01 59.68
C SER A 539 -5.02 51.92 60.76
N PRO A 540 -4.18 52.48 61.65
CA PRO A 540 -2.70 52.34 61.72
C PRO A 540 -2.22 50.95 62.19
N PRO A 541 -1.02 50.48 61.78
CA PRO A 541 -0.55 49.11 61.97
C PRO A 541 -0.20 48.71 63.42
N GLU A 542 -0.26 49.64 64.37
CA GLU A 542 -0.01 49.39 65.81
C GLU A 542 -1.25 49.63 66.70
N SER A 543 -2.41 49.88 66.08
CA SER A 543 -3.59 50.36 66.82
C SER A 543 -4.49 49.25 67.38
N GLY A 544 -4.03 48.00 67.51
CA GLY A 544 -4.82 46.90 68.08
C GLY A 544 -4.26 45.52 67.72
N LYS A 545 -4.91 44.44 68.18
CA LYS A 545 -4.54 43.05 67.84
C LYS A 545 -5.68 42.34 67.11
N ILE A 546 -5.36 41.54 66.11
CA ILE A 546 -6.30 40.64 65.44
C ILE A 546 -5.96 39.20 65.79
N ASP A 547 -6.94 38.50 66.35
CA ASP A 547 -6.90 37.05 66.50
C ASP A 547 -7.82 36.42 65.45
N LYS A 548 -7.23 35.65 64.54
CA LYS A 548 -7.96 34.98 63.47
C LYS A 548 -8.39 33.61 63.97
N ASN A 549 -9.70 33.36 64.03
CA ASN A 549 -10.20 32.04 64.37
C ASN A 549 -10.05 31.13 63.13
N THR A 550 -9.31 30.02 63.23
CA THR A 550 -8.69 29.35 62.08
C THR A 550 -9.62 28.50 61.20
N THR A 551 -10.94 28.57 61.33
CA THR A 551 -11.82 27.67 60.55
C THR A 551 -13.15 28.22 60.06
N ASP A 552 -13.53 29.45 60.38
CA ASP A 552 -14.75 30.09 59.86
C ASP A 552 -14.43 31.54 59.54
N ALA A 553 -15.11 32.18 58.60
CA ALA A 553 -14.84 33.54 58.13
C ALA A 553 -15.11 34.64 59.17
N LYS A 554 -14.48 34.52 60.32
CA LYS A 554 -14.61 35.33 61.52
C LYS A 554 -13.23 35.68 62.04
N PHE A 555 -13.08 36.92 62.49
CA PHE A 555 -11.88 37.35 63.18
C PHE A 555 -12.27 38.29 64.31
N THR A 556 -11.44 38.31 65.34
CA THR A 556 -11.66 39.13 66.51
C THR A 556 -10.64 40.26 66.53
N TYR A 557 -11.12 41.48 66.71
CA TYR A 557 -10.29 42.65 66.88
C TYR A 557 -10.34 43.11 68.35
N THR A 558 -9.16 43.30 68.94
CA THR A 558 -8.99 43.84 70.30
C THR A 558 -8.40 45.23 70.21
N ALA A 559 -9.14 46.21 70.75
CA ALA A 559 -8.72 47.62 70.82
C ALA A 559 -7.47 47.79 71.69
N PRO A 560 -6.64 48.82 71.45
CA PRO A 560 -5.41 49.04 72.20
C PRO A 560 -5.72 49.48 73.64
N ALA A 561 -4.77 49.29 74.54
CA ALA A 561 -4.93 49.61 75.97
C ALA A 561 -4.91 51.13 76.25
N GLN A 562 -4.38 51.93 75.33
CA GLN A 562 -4.28 53.40 75.40
C GLN A 562 -4.49 53.99 74.00
N GLY A 563 -5.10 55.18 73.93
CA GLY A 563 -5.35 55.93 72.69
C GLY A 563 -6.14 57.20 72.97
N ASN A 564 -6.55 57.94 71.92
CA ASN A 564 -7.41 59.11 72.07
C ASN A 564 -8.88 58.74 71.83
N ASN A 565 -9.77 59.39 72.58
CA ASN A 565 -11.20 59.28 72.34
C ASN A 565 -11.53 59.80 70.93
N GLY A 566 -12.22 59.00 70.12
CA GLY A 566 -12.58 59.31 68.74
C GLY A 566 -11.59 58.81 67.67
N ASP A 567 -10.51 58.13 68.06
CA ASP A 567 -9.57 57.54 67.10
C ASP A 567 -10.26 56.51 66.21
N LYS A 568 -9.96 56.56 64.90
CA LYS A 568 -10.55 55.68 63.89
C LYS A 568 -9.53 54.69 63.36
N ILE A 569 -9.83 53.41 63.53
CA ILE A 569 -9.04 52.29 63.04
C ILE A 569 -9.76 51.66 61.87
N THR A 570 -9.05 51.50 60.75
CA THR A 570 -9.58 50.84 59.56
C THR A 570 -9.04 49.43 59.47
N ILE A 571 -9.93 48.45 59.46
CA ILE A 571 -9.63 47.04 59.23
C ILE A 571 -9.92 46.74 57.76
N THR A 572 -8.94 46.21 57.02
CA THR A 572 -9.09 45.85 55.61
C THR A 572 -8.87 44.36 55.42
N ALA A 573 -9.87 43.66 54.87
CA ALA A 573 -9.75 42.27 54.42
C ALA A 573 -9.51 42.23 52.91
N THR A 574 -8.54 41.46 52.45
CA THR A 574 -8.19 41.28 51.03
C THR A 574 -8.28 39.80 50.66
N SER A 575 -9.04 39.46 49.61
CA SER A 575 -9.13 38.09 49.09
C SER A 575 -7.93 37.72 48.21
N ASP A 576 -7.71 36.42 47.97
CA ASP A 576 -6.71 35.93 47.01
C ASP A 576 -6.93 36.46 45.58
N SER A 577 -8.17 36.81 45.23
CA SER A 577 -8.56 37.44 43.96
C SER A 577 -8.34 38.97 43.92
N GLY A 578 -7.80 39.56 44.99
CA GLY A 578 -7.48 40.98 45.09
C GLY A 578 -8.66 41.90 45.43
N GLN A 579 -9.83 41.35 45.80
CA GLN A 579 -10.95 42.18 46.26
C GLN A 579 -10.72 42.62 47.72
N THR A 580 -11.13 43.84 48.07
CA THR A 580 -10.93 44.40 49.41
C THR A 580 -12.25 44.85 50.07
N ALA A 581 -12.44 44.55 51.36
CA ALA A 581 -13.52 45.07 52.20
C ALA A 581 -12.95 45.81 53.40
N LYS A 582 -13.67 46.82 53.91
CA LYS A 582 -13.22 47.65 55.02
C LYS A 582 -14.27 47.73 56.13
N ALA A 583 -13.81 47.70 57.38
CA ALA A 583 -14.59 48.04 58.56
C ALA A 583 -13.88 49.12 59.38
N THR A 584 -14.65 49.99 60.04
CA THR A 584 -14.10 51.09 60.85
C THR A 584 -14.43 50.93 62.31
N VAL A 585 -13.41 50.85 63.17
CA VAL A 585 -13.57 50.90 64.62
C VAL A 585 -13.32 52.32 65.11
N THR A 586 -14.23 52.87 65.89
CA THR A 586 -14.03 54.14 66.60
C THR A 586 -13.77 53.85 68.07
N LEU A 587 -12.65 54.34 68.61
CA LEU A 587 -12.30 54.15 70.02
C LEU A 587 -13.02 55.16 70.90
N THR A 588 -13.52 54.71 72.04
CA THR A 588 -14.07 55.55 73.09
C THR A 588 -13.31 55.37 74.39
N ALA A 589 -13.15 56.45 75.15
CA ALA A 589 -12.48 56.41 76.45
C ALA A 589 -13.26 55.65 77.52
#